data_AF-F8Q1T8-F1
#
_entry.id   AF-F8Q1T8-F1
#
_cell.length_a   1.000
_cell.length_b   1.000
_cell.length_c   1.000
_cell.angle_alpha   90.00
_cell.angle_beta   90.00
_cell.angle_gamma   90.00
#
_symmetry.space_group_name_H-M   'P 1'
#
loop_
_entity.id
_entity.type
_entity.pdbx_description
1 polymer ?
#
loop_
_entity_poly.entity_id
_entity_poly.type
_entity_poly.pdbx_seq_one_letter_code
_entity_poly.pdbx_strand_id
1 'polypeptide(L)'
;MLHCLQSLGGSLLVTSRDISSIKAVLREALRMDIHAHENDVRKYITDRIRLSARLDGMLGAGSFRGEIIELLTKESQGMFLLSRLHVDLLAHKLTRNEVRLAIDNLPKEVGSAYDETMKRIDEGPHGELAKKAFTWIVFALRPLLFTELQEALALSTGLREFSADDLVDKAAIMEACAGILVAGGKKDGENDVCRLVRK
;
A
#
# COMPACT_ATOMS: atom_id res chain seq x y z
N MET A 1 19.22 29.26 8.98
CA MET A 1 18.69 28.51 7.83
C MET A 1 17.23 28.89 7.54
N LEU A 2 16.30 28.75 8.49
CA LEU A 2 14.90 29.15 8.31
C LEU A 2 14.70 30.66 8.04
N HIS A 3 15.46 31.53 8.72
CA HIS A 3 15.44 32.98 8.44
C HIS A 3 15.86 33.35 7.01
N CYS A 4 16.80 32.60 6.40
CA CYS A 4 17.20 32.81 5.01
C CYS A 4 16.11 32.40 4.01
N LEU A 5 15.23 31.46 4.39
CA LEU A 5 14.09 31.06 3.57
C LEU A 5 12.94 32.07 3.66
N GLN A 6 12.74 32.69 4.83
CA GLN A 6 11.75 33.75 5.03
C GLN A 6 12.10 35.04 4.26
N SER A 7 13.39 35.34 4.07
CA SER A 7 13.83 36.50 3.29
C SER A 7 13.57 36.40 1.78
N LEU A 8 13.11 35.25 1.28
CA LEU A 8 12.79 35.04 -0.15
C LEU A 8 11.42 35.60 -0.56
N GLY A 9 10.64 36.16 0.36
CA GLY A 9 9.36 36.82 0.06
C GLY A 9 8.23 35.85 -0.36
N GLY A 10 8.38 34.54 -0.15
CA GLY A 10 7.40 33.52 -0.49
C GLY A 10 6.81 32.80 0.74
N SER A 11 5.67 32.13 0.55
CA SER A 11 5.05 31.27 1.56
C SER A 11 5.64 29.85 1.49
N LEU A 12 6.07 29.31 2.63
CA LEU A 12 6.67 27.97 2.73
C LEU A 12 5.72 27.01 3.47
N LEU A 13 5.40 25.88 2.84
CA LEU A 13 4.73 24.74 3.48
C LEU A 13 5.73 23.59 3.61
N VAL A 14 5.94 23.11 4.84
CA VAL A 14 6.78 21.94 5.12
C VAL A 14 5.89 20.82 5.64
N THR A 15 5.99 19.64 5.03
CA THR A 15 5.32 18.42 5.50
C THR A 15 6.37 17.44 6.03
N SER A 16 6.08 16.80 7.15
CA SER A 16 6.98 15.86 7.82
C SER A 16 6.18 14.84 8.60
N ARG A 17 6.76 13.66 8.82
CA ARG A 17 6.32 12.77 9.90
C ARG A 17 6.58 13.43 11.26
N ASP A 18 5.94 12.90 12.30
CA ASP A 18 6.21 13.29 13.68
C ASP A 18 7.64 12.87 14.07
N ILE A 19 8.60 13.77 13.88
CA ILE A 19 10.02 13.55 14.14
C ILE A 19 10.51 14.66 15.07
N SER A 20 11.01 14.28 16.24
CA SER A 20 11.44 15.21 17.29
C SER A 20 12.50 16.21 16.83
N SER A 21 13.45 15.79 15.99
CA SER A 21 14.49 16.69 15.45
C SER A 21 13.91 17.77 14.54
N ILE A 22 12.90 17.44 13.73
CA ILE A 22 12.21 18.40 12.86
C ILE A 22 11.34 19.34 13.69
N LYS A 23 10.63 18.81 14.70
CA LYS A 23 9.88 19.63 15.66
C LYS A 23 10.77 20.65 16.38
N ALA A 24 11.98 20.25 16.78
CA ALA A 24 12.92 21.15 17.45
C ALA A 24 13.36 22.30 16.53
N VAL A 25 13.64 22.00 15.26
CA VAL A 25 14.06 23.01 14.26
C VAL A 25 12.91 23.95 13.87
N LEU A 26 11.67 23.44 13.77
CA LEU A 26 10.48 24.19 13.36
C LEU A 26 9.59 24.64 14.54
N ARG A 27 10.13 24.69 15.75
CA ARG A 27 9.35 24.95 16.98
C ARG A 27 8.57 26.27 16.96
N GLU A 28 9.04 27.26 16.20
CA GLU A 28 8.46 28.61 16.08
C GLU A 28 7.55 28.76 14.85
N ALA A 29 7.45 27.73 14.01
CA ALA A 29 6.59 27.74 12.83
C ALA A 29 5.13 27.40 13.20
N LEU A 30 4.18 27.93 12.42
CA LEU A 30 2.78 27.50 12.51
C LEU A 30 2.69 26.01 12.20
N ARG A 31 2.06 25.26 13.09
CA ARG A 31 1.91 23.81 12.97
C ARG A 31 0.45 23.41 12.82
N MET A 32 0.21 22.48 11.92
CA MET A 32 -1.08 21.82 11.74
C MET A 32 -0.82 20.32 11.70
N ASP A 33 -1.41 19.59 12.64
CA ASP A 33 -1.38 18.13 12.61
C ASP A 33 -2.44 17.62 11.64
N ILE A 34 -2.03 16.73 10.73
CA ILE A 34 -2.90 16.18 9.68
C ILE A 34 -3.27 14.76 10.08
N HIS A 35 -4.57 14.53 10.30
CA HIS A 35 -5.14 13.23 10.57
C HIS A 35 -6.33 12.99 9.65
N ALA A 36 -6.51 11.75 9.19
CA ALA A 36 -7.70 11.41 8.41
C ALA A 36 -8.93 11.44 9.32
N HIS A 37 -10.02 12.03 8.83
CA HIS A 37 -11.28 11.99 9.55
C HIS A 37 -11.84 10.55 9.52
N GLU A 38 -12.46 10.12 10.62
CA GLU A 38 -12.97 8.75 10.77
C GLU A 38 -13.94 8.36 9.64
N ASN A 39 -14.82 9.30 9.25
CA ASN A 39 -15.74 9.13 8.12
C ASN A 39 -15.03 8.88 6.78
N ASP A 40 -13.88 9.51 6.55
CA ASP A 40 -13.11 9.30 5.32
C ASP A 40 -12.47 7.91 5.31
N VAL A 41 -11.93 7.48 6.46
CA VAL A 41 -11.38 6.13 6.64
C VAL A 41 -12.48 5.07 6.47
N ARG A 42 -13.64 5.27 7.09
CA ARG A 42 -14.81 4.40 6.96
C ARG A 42 -15.27 4.27 5.50
N LYS A 43 -15.37 5.40 4.80
CA LYS A 43 -15.74 5.42 3.38
C LYS A 43 -14.70 4.68 2.54
N TYR A 44 -13.42 4.96 2.77
CA TYR A 44 -12.32 4.29 2.10
C TYR A 44 -12.35 2.76 2.30
N ILE A 45 -12.53 2.29 3.54
CA ILE A 45 -12.66 0.86 3.86
C ILE A 45 -13.85 0.25 3.11
N THR A 46 -14.99 0.93 3.13
CA THR A 46 -16.21 0.47 2.46
C THR A 46 -16.00 0.30 0.96
N ASP A 47 -15.36 1.29 0.32
CA ASP A 47 -15.07 1.25 -1.12
C ASP A 47 -14.02 0.19 -1.44
N ARG A 48 -13.00 0.01 -0.58
CA ARG A 48 -11.98 -1.03 -0.74
C ARG A 48 -12.55 -2.45 -0.62
N ILE A 49 -13.47 -2.68 0.33
CA ILE A 49 -14.16 -3.97 0.45
C ILE A 49 -14.90 -4.30 -0.84
N ARG A 50 -15.58 -3.32 -1.46
CA ARG A 50 -16.32 -3.51 -2.72
C ARG A 50 -15.43 -3.90 -3.90
N LEU A 51 -14.15 -3.53 -3.89
CA LEU A 51 -13.20 -3.94 -4.92
C LEU A 51 -12.84 -5.44 -4.83
N SER A 52 -13.07 -6.07 -3.68
CA SER A 52 -12.87 -7.51 -3.49
C SER A 52 -14.22 -8.23 -3.52
N ALA A 53 -14.63 -8.73 -4.68
CA ALA A 53 -15.90 -9.44 -4.85
C ALA A 53 -16.09 -10.59 -3.84
N ARG A 54 -15.01 -11.32 -3.52
CA ARG A 54 -15.01 -12.37 -2.50
C ARG A 54 -15.33 -11.81 -1.12
N LEU A 55 -14.55 -10.83 -0.65
CA LEU A 55 -14.76 -10.25 0.67
C LEU A 55 -16.13 -9.60 0.77
N ASP A 56 -16.52 -8.82 -0.25
CA ASP A 56 -17.81 -8.14 -0.32
C ASP A 56 -18.97 -9.13 -0.22
N GLY A 57 -18.92 -10.24 -0.97
CA GLY A 57 -19.89 -11.32 -0.90
C GLY A 57 -19.92 -12.05 0.45
N MET A 58 -18.75 -12.28 1.06
CA MET A 58 -18.66 -12.92 2.38
C MET A 58 -19.25 -12.05 3.49
N LEU A 59 -19.07 -10.73 3.43
CA LEU A 59 -19.65 -9.79 4.39
C LEU A 59 -21.15 -9.60 4.13
N GLY A 60 -21.58 -9.58 2.87
CA GLY A 60 -22.98 -9.40 2.47
C GLY A 60 -23.56 -8.05 2.88
N ALA A 61 -24.88 -7.94 2.89
CA ALA A 61 -25.62 -6.82 3.45
C ALA A 61 -26.20 -7.23 4.81
N GLY A 62 -25.70 -6.66 5.91
CA GLY A 62 -26.17 -6.99 7.25
C GLY A 62 -25.26 -6.48 8.36
N SER A 63 -25.59 -6.85 9.60
CA SER A 63 -24.88 -6.40 10.81
C SER A 63 -23.39 -6.75 10.77
N PHE A 64 -23.06 -7.96 10.29
CA PHE A 64 -21.68 -8.43 10.20
C PHE A 64 -20.79 -7.51 9.35
N ARG A 65 -21.31 -6.96 8.25
CA ARG A 65 -20.58 -5.98 7.44
C ARG A 65 -20.33 -4.69 8.23
N GLY A 66 -21.36 -4.19 8.93
CA GLY A 66 -21.26 -2.99 9.76
C GLY A 66 -20.22 -3.14 10.86
N GLU A 67 -20.27 -4.27 11.59
CA GLU A 67 -19.32 -4.64 12.64
C GLU A 67 -17.87 -4.65 12.11
N ILE A 68 -17.62 -5.27 10.95
CA ILE A 68 -16.29 -5.31 10.35
C ILE A 68 -15.83 -3.89 9.97
N ILE A 69 -16.68 -3.10 9.31
CA ILE A 69 -16.31 -1.74 8.90
C ILE A 69 -16.00 -0.87 10.11
N GLU A 70 -16.81 -0.94 11.17
CA GLU A 70 -16.60 -0.17 12.40
C GLU A 70 -15.29 -0.56 13.09
N LEU A 71 -15.05 -1.86 13.26
CA LEU A 71 -13.83 -2.36 13.88
C LEU A 71 -12.59 -1.99 13.07
N LEU A 72 -12.61 -2.20 11.75
CA LEU A 72 -11.50 -1.79 10.88
C LEU A 72 -11.25 -0.29 10.96
N THR A 73 -12.31 0.53 11.00
CA THR A 73 -12.18 1.99 11.10
C THR A 73 -11.47 2.40 12.38
N LYS A 74 -11.83 1.76 13.52
CA LYS A 74 -11.21 2.00 14.81
C LYS A 74 -9.75 1.54 14.86
N GLU A 75 -9.47 0.31 14.43
CA GLU A 75 -8.11 -0.26 14.46
C GLU A 75 -7.15 0.46 13.50
N SER A 76 -7.68 1.15 12.47
CA SER A 76 -6.88 1.92 11.52
C SER A 76 -6.26 3.20 12.11
N GLN A 77 -6.74 3.69 13.25
CA GLN A 77 -6.18 4.86 13.97
C GLN A 77 -5.95 6.09 13.06
N GLY A 78 -6.88 6.38 12.14
CA GLY A 78 -6.76 7.51 11.21
C GLY A 78 -5.72 7.33 10.10
N MET A 79 -5.18 6.12 9.89
CA MET A 79 -4.20 5.80 8.85
C MET A 79 -4.82 5.00 7.70
N PHE A 80 -4.86 5.59 6.49
CA PHE A 80 -5.32 4.90 5.28
C PHE A 80 -4.46 3.68 4.91
N LEU A 81 -3.17 3.71 5.24
CA LEU A 81 -2.27 2.60 4.96
C LEU A 81 -2.62 1.38 5.84
N LEU A 82 -2.84 1.60 7.13
CA LEU A 82 -3.22 0.52 8.04
C LEU A 82 -4.59 -0.05 7.66
N SER A 83 -5.56 0.82 7.36
CA SER A 83 -6.89 0.39 6.91
C SER A 83 -6.83 -0.44 5.63
N ARG A 84 -5.99 -0.04 4.67
CA ARG A 84 -5.69 -0.80 3.46
C ARG A 84 -5.17 -2.20 3.79
N LEU A 85 -4.12 -2.29 4.60
CA LEU A 85 -3.47 -3.58 4.91
C LEU A 85 -4.42 -4.52 5.63
N HIS A 86 -5.28 -4.00 6.52
CA HIS A 86 -6.32 -4.80 7.15
C HIS A 86 -7.36 -5.34 6.17
N VAL A 87 -7.89 -4.48 5.28
CA VAL A 87 -8.85 -4.94 4.26
C VAL A 87 -8.20 -5.99 3.37
N ASP A 88 -6.94 -5.79 2.97
CA ASP A 88 -6.20 -6.75 2.16
C ASP A 88 -6.03 -8.07 2.95
N LEU A 89 -5.63 -8.06 4.22
CA LEU A 89 -5.56 -9.26 5.07
C LEU A 89 -6.88 -10.04 5.10
N LEU A 90 -8.00 -9.36 5.27
CA LEU A 90 -9.32 -10.00 5.28
C LEU A 90 -9.72 -10.51 3.89
N ALA A 91 -9.32 -9.81 2.83
CA ALA A 91 -9.64 -10.19 1.46
C ALA A 91 -9.05 -11.55 1.06
N HIS A 92 -7.99 -12.01 1.73
CA HIS A 92 -7.38 -13.34 1.49
C HIS A 92 -8.04 -14.49 2.27
N LYS A 93 -9.01 -14.21 3.13
CA LYS A 93 -9.75 -15.26 3.85
C LYS A 93 -10.77 -15.91 2.93
N LEU A 94 -10.97 -17.22 3.11
CA LEU A 94 -11.84 -18.05 2.27
C LEU A 94 -13.21 -18.23 2.89
N THR A 95 -13.31 -18.13 4.21
CA THR A 95 -14.55 -18.37 4.95
C THR A 95 -14.89 -17.22 5.90
N ARG A 96 -16.19 -17.01 6.16
CA ARG A 96 -16.65 -15.99 7.10
C ARG A 96 -16.07 -16.21 8.50
N ASN A 97 -15.82 -17.47 8.86
CA ASN A 97 -15.17 -17.83 10.12
C ASN A 97 -13.71 -17.36 10.17
N GLU A 98 -12.95 -17.56 9.09
CA GLU A 98 -11.57 -17.05 9.00
C GLU A 98 -11.51 -15.52 9.08
N VAL A 99 -12.49 -14.81 8.51
CA VAL A 99 -12.59 -13.35 8.66
C VAL A 99 -12.76 -12.97 10.13
N ARG A 100 -13.64 -13.65 10.87
CA ARG A 100 -13.83 -13.42 12.31
C ARG A 100 -12.54 -13.65 13.10
N LEU A 101 -11.89 -14.78 12.89
CA LEU A 101 -10.63 -15.11 13.58
C LEU A 101 -9.50 -14.13 13.25
N ALA A 102 -9.45 -13.64 12.00
CA ALA A 102 -8.44 -12.67 11.59
C ALA A 102 -8.66 -11.29 12.22
N ILE A 103 -9.92 -10.90 12.41
CA ILE A 103 -10.29 -9.64 13.07
C ILE A 103 -9.78 -9.59 14.52
N ASP A 104 -9.86 -10.69 15.25
CA ASP A 104 -9.38 -10.77 16.64
C ASP A 104 -7.86 -10.59 16.78
N ASN A 105 -7.12 -10.78 15.68
CA ASN A 105 -5.67 -10.75 15.64
C ASN A 105 -5.13 -9.68 14.68
N LEU A 106 -5.89 -8.60 14.43
CA LEU A 106 -5.46 -7.55 13.51
C LEU A 106 -4.15 -6.87 13.99
N PRO A 107 -3.17 -6.68 13.09
CA PRO A 107 -1.94 -5.98 13.42
C PRO A 107 -2.18 -4.52 13.81
N LYS A 108 -1.89 -4.13 15.05
CA LYS A 108 -2.18 -2.76 15.53
C LYS A 108 -1.25 -1.68 14.98
N GLU A 109 -0.13 -2.09 14.40
CA GLU A 109 0.88 -1.18 13.89
C GLU A 109 1.10 -1.42 12.41
N VAL A 110 1.44 -0.36 11.67
CA VAL A 110 1.82 -0.48 10.25
C VAL A 110 2.98 -1.47 10.09
N GLY A 111 3.92 -1.52 11.04
CA GLY A 111 5.02 -2.49 11.01
C GLY A 111 4.55 -3.93 10.94
N SER A 112 3.78 -4.35 11.94
CA SER A 112 3.28 -5.72 12.01
C SER A 112 2.34 -6.05 10.85
N ALA A 113 1.56 -5.08 10.36
CA ALA A 113 0.72 -5.27 9.16
C ALA A 113 1.56 -5.52 7.90
N TYR A 114 2.69 -4.83 7.76
CA TYR A 114 3.66 -5.10 6.70
C TYR A 114 4.32 -6.46 6.86
N ASP A 115 4.73 -6.83 8.07
CA ASP A 115 5.37 -8.12 8.35
C ASP A 115 4.44 -9.28 7.99
N GLU A 116 3.15 -9.19 8.35
CA GLU A 116 2.14 -10.18 7.92
C GLU A 116 1.98 -10.22 6.40
N THR A 117 2.02 -9.07 5.74
CA THR A 117 1.90 -9.01 4.26
C THR A 117 3.13 -9.65 3.61
N MET A 118 4.34 -9.36 4.09
CA MET A 118 5.58 -9.98 3.59
C MET A 118 5.60 -11.47 3.83
N LYS A 119 5.20 -11.93 5.02
CA LYS A 119 5.07 -13.37 5.32
C LYS A 119 4.14 -14.07 4.33
N ARG A 120 3.01 -13.45 4.00
CA ARG A 120 2.06 -13.99 3.02
C ARG A 120 2.62 -14.01 1.59
N ILE A 121 3.44 -13.04 1.22
CA ILE A 121 4.15 -13.04 -0.06
C ILE A 121 5.13 -14.22 -0.09
N ASP A 122 5.91 -14.41 0.99
CA ASP A 122 6.90 -15.47 1.09
C ASP A 122 6.28 -16.88 1.04
N GLU A 123 5.13 -17.06 1.68
CA GLU A 123 4.39 -18.33 1.71
C GLU A 123 3.53 -18.55 0.44
N GLY A 124 3.38 -17.52 -0.39
CA GLY A 124 2.53 -17.55 -1.59
C GLY A 124 3.19 -18.23 -2.79
N PRO A 125 2.39 -18.73 -3.76
CA PRO A 125 2.89 -19.45 -4.93
C PRO A 125 3.76 -18.58 -5.85
N HIS A 126 3.65 -17.26 -5.75
CA HIS A 126 4.39 -16.28 -6.56
C HIS A 126 5.30 -15.38 -5.74
N GLY A 127 5.73 -15.81 -4.54
CA GLY A 127 6.60 -15.03 -3.67
C GLY A 127 7.91 -14.59 -4.32
N GLU A 128 8.55 -15.48 -5.08
CA GLU A 128 9.79 -15.17 -5.80
C GLU A 128 9.59 -14.11 -6.90
N LEU A 129 8.44 -14.10 -7.58
CA LEU A 129 8.09 -13.06 -8.54
C LEU A 129 8.01 -11.69 -7.85
N ALA A 130 7.34 -11.62 -6.71
CA ALA A 130 7.22 -10.39 -5.93
C ALA A 130 8.58 -9.90 -5.43
N LYS A 131 9.42 -10.78 -4.88
CA LYS A 131 10.78 -10.43 -4.43
C LYS A 131 11.65 -9.91 -5.56
N LYS A 132 11.60 -10.53 -6.74
CA LYS A 132 12.29 -10.04 -7.93
C LYS A 132 11.79 -8.65 -8.34
N ALA A 133 10.47 -8.43 -8.32
CA ALA A 133 9.90 -7.12 -8.62
C ALA A 133 10.37 -6.05 -7.62
N PHE A 134 10.37 -6.36 -6.32
CA PHE A 134 10.87 -5.47 -5.28
C PHE A 134 12.36 -5.16 -5.48
N THR A 135 13.17 -6.17 -5.80
CA THR A 135 14.60 -6.02 -6.07
C THR A 135 14.83 -5.03 -7.20
N TRP A 136 14.16 -5.23 -8.35
CA TRP A 136 14.29 -4.30 -9.48
C TRP A 136 13.91 -2.87 -9.12
N ILE A 137 12.81 -2.68 -8.39
CA ILE A 137 12.36 -1.33 -8.01
C ILE A 137 13.29 -0.66 -7.00
N VAL A 138 13.81 -1.42 -6.02
CA VAL A 138 14.69 -0.89 -4.97
C VAL A 138 16.05 -0.50 -5.53
N PHE A 139 16.60 -1.29 -6.45
CA PHE A 139 17.93 -1.08 -7.01
C PHE A 139 17.94 -0.24 -8.31
N ALA A 140 16.78 0.16 -8.83
CA ALA A 140 16.72 1.01 -10.02
C ALA A 140 17.25 2.42 -9.74
N LEU A 141 18.02 2.95 -10.71
CA LEU A 141 18.59 4.31 -10.64
C LEU A 141 17.51 5.42 -10.73
N ARG A 142 16.37 5.09 -11.32
CA ARG A 142 15.19 5.95 -11.44
C ARG A 142 13.92 5.13 -11.24
N PRO A 143 12.77 5.77 -10.96
CA PRO A 143 11.49 5.06 -10.97
C PRO A 143 11.28 4.32 -12.30
N LEU A 144 10.89 3.05 -12.19
CA LEU A 144 10.59 2.21 -13.35
C LEU A 144 9.15 2.44 -13.81
N LEU A 145 8.94 2.41 -15.12
CA LEU A 145 7.62 2.19 -15.70
C LEU A 145 7.21 0.73 -15.49
N PHE A 146 5.91 0.47 -15.54
CA PHE A 146 5.40 -0.89 -15.37
C PHE A 146 5.88 -1.82 -16.48
N THR A 147 5.94 -1.34 -17.72
CA THR A 147 6.49 -2.09 -18.87
C THR A 147 7.96 -2.45 -18.65
N GLU A 148 8.78 -1.50 -18.20
CA GLU A 148 10.19 -1.74 -17.88
C GLU A 148 10.37 -2.79 -16.77
N LEU A 149 9.46 -2.80 -15.78
CA LEU A 149 9.45 -3.83 -14.76
C LEU A 149 9.14 -5.22 -15.35
N GLN A 150 8.16 -5.32 -16.26
CA GLN A 150 7.83 -6.58 -16.92
C GLN A 150 9.02 -7.13 -17.73
N GLU A 151 9.69 -6.26 -18.49
CA GLU A 151 10.89 -6.61 -19.27
C GLU A 151 12.04 -7.08 -18.36
N ALA A 152 12.28 -6.35 -17.25
CA ALA A 152 13.32 -6.70 -16.29
C ALA A 152 13.04 -8.04 -15.59
N LEU A 153 11.76 -8.35 -15.33
CA LEU A 153 11.33 -9.63 -14.79
C LEU A 153 11.52 -10.77 -15.82
N ALA A 154 11.20 -10.54 -17.09
CA ALA A 154 11.42 -11.53 -18.15
C ALA A 154 12.91 -11.87 -18.31
N LEU A 155 13.80 -10.87 -18.28
CA LEU A 155 15.26 -11.08 -18.35
C LEU A 155 15.84 -11.82 -17.13
N SER A 156 15.17 -11.75 -15.98
CA SER A 156 15.60 -12.44 -14.75
C SER A 156 15.49 -13.97 -14.81
N THR A 157 15.01 -14.52 -15.93
CA THR A 157 14.96 -15.96 -16.22
C THR A 157 16.28 -16.50 -16.80
N GLY A 158 17.26 -15.62 -17.07
CA GLY A 158 18.56 -16.01 -17.63
C GLY A 158 18.57 -16.10 -19.16
N LEU A 159 17.48 -15.69 -19.82
CA LEU A 159 17.40 -15.57 -21.26
C LEU A 159 18.24 -14.39 -21.77
N ARG A 160 18.95 -14.57 -22.89
CA ARG A 160 19.70 -13.49 -23.55
C ARG A 160 18.82 -12.55 -24.36
N GLU A 161 17.65 -13.05 -24.78
CA GLU A 161 16.62 -12.35 -25.53
C GLU A 161 15.28 -12.81 -24.96
N PHE A 162 14.31 -11.90 -24.83
CA PHE A 162 12.94 -12.22 -24.44
C PHE A 162 11.99 -11.76 -25.54
N SER A 163 10.83 -12.41 -25.60
CA SER A 163 9.73 -12.08 -26.49
C SER A 163 8.57 -11.48 -25.70
N ALA A 164 7.57 -10.94 -26.40
CA ALA A 164 6.34 -10.47 -25.76
C ALA A 164 5.62 -11.59 -24.98
N ASP A 165 5.81 -12.85 -25.39
CA ASP A 165 5.19 -14.03 -24.76
C ASP A 165 5.84 -14.39 -23.41
N ASP A 166 7.03 -13.86 -23.11
CA ASP A 166 7.75 -14.06 -21.85
C ASP A 166 7.37 -13.02 -20.77
N LEU A 167 6.57 -12.01 -21.14
CA LEU A 167 6.15 -10.95 -20.22
C LEU A 167 5.11 -11.48 -19.23
N VAL A 168 5.41 -11.34 -17.94
CA VAL A 168 4.44 -11.67 -16.89
C VAL A 168 3.32 -10.64 -16.90
N ASP A 169 2.08 -11.10 -16.84
CA ASP A 169 0.90 -10.26 -16.82
C ASP A 169 0.91 -9.25 -15.65
N LYS A 170 0.40 -8.05 -15.91
CA LYS A 170 0.34 -6.95 -14.93
C LYS A 170 -0.48 -7.32 -13.70
N ALA A 171 -1.63 -7.97 -13.87
CA ALA A 171 -2.44 -8.38 -12.73
C ALA A 171 -1.73 -9.45 -11.91
N ALA A 172 -1.04 -10.41 -12.55
CA ALA A 172 -0.26 -11.43 -11.86
C ALA A 172 0.88 -10.83 -11.01
N ILE A 173 1.64 -9.85 -11.54
CA ILE A 173 2.68 -9.15 -10.77
C ILE A 173 2.06 -8.40 -9.58
N MET A 174 0.97 -7.67 -9.82
CA MET A 174 0.29 -6.88 -8.78
C MET A 174 -0.29 -7.76 -7.66
N GLU A 175 -0.86 -8.91 -8.02
CA GLU A 175 -1.37 -9.91 -7.09
C GLU A 175 -0.24 -10.54 -6.27
N ALA A 176 0.85 -10.96 -6.93
CA ALA A 176 2.02 -11.51 -6.26
C ALA A 176 2.61 -10.54 -5.22
N CYS A 177 2.59 -9.23 -5.52
CA CYS A 177 3.11 -8.19 -4.64
C CYS A 177 2.16 -7.82 -3.47
N ALA A 178 0.97 -8.43 -3.37
CA ALA A 178 0.01 -8.24 -2.28
C ALA A 178 -0.24 -6.77 -1.89
N GLY A 179 -0.28 -5.87 -2.87
CA GLY A 179 -0.52 -4.43 -2.65
C GLY A 179 0.68 -3.62 -2.13
N ILE A 180 1.84 -4.24 -1.90
CA ILE A 180 3.09 -3.54 -1.59
C ILE A 180 3.60 -2.77 -2.82
N LEU A 181 3.38 -3.32 -4.01
CA LEU A 181 3.57 -2.61 -5.27
C LEU A 181 2.31 -1.83 -5.64
N VAL A 182 2.51 -0.58 -6.05
CA VAL A 182 1.48 0.26 -6.66
C VAL A 182 2.02 0.78 -8.00
N ALA A 183 1.18 0.67 -9.03
CA ALA A 183 1.43 1.25 -10.34
C ALA A 183 0.51 2.46 -10.52
N GLY A 184 1.05 3.63 -10.87
CA GLY A 184 0.22 4.80 -11.13
C GLY A 184 0.94 5.98 -11.78
N GLY A 185 0.38 6.48 -12.89
CA GLY A 185 0.83 7.64 -13.65
C GLY A 185 -0.29 8.62 -14.05
N LYS A 186 0.09 9.80 -14.59
CA LYS A 186 -0.86 10.75 -15.18
C LYS A 186 -1.26 10.23 -16.58
N LYS A 187 -2.37 9.49 -16.64
CA LYS A 187 -3.00 8.92 -17.85
C LYS A 187 -2.24 7.76 -18.51
N ASP A 188 -3.03 6.75 -18.86
CA ASP A 188 -2.77 5.55 -19.67
C ASP A 188 -1.80 4.50 -19.06
N GLY A 189 -2.36 3.30 -18.83
CA GLY A 189 -1.80 2.23 -17.97
C GLY A 189 -0.48 1.58 -18.41
N GLU A 190 0.08 1.99 -19.55
CA GLU A 190 1.41 1.61 -20.03
C GLU A 190 2.52 2.49 -19.46
N ASN A 191 2.22 3.74 -19.08
CA ASN A 191 3.18 4.68 -18.48
C ASN A 191 3.03 4.78 -16.95
N ASP A 192 2.44 3.77 -16.33
CA ASP A 192 2.31 3.73 -14.88
C ASP A 192 3.69 3.58 -14.23
N VAL A 193 4.03 4.50 -13.33
CA VAL A 193 5.26 4.42 -12.56
C VAL A 193 5.07 3.44 -11.41
N CYS A 194 5.97 2.46 -11.31
CA CYS A 194 6.06 1.50 -10.23
C CYS A 194 6.59 2.17 -8.95
N ARG A 195 5.88 1.98 -7.85
CA ARG A 195 6.27 2.48 -6.52
C ARG A 195 5.96 1.44 -5.46
N LEU A 196 6.90 1.27 -4.51
CA LEU A 196 6.62 0.51 -3.30
C LEU A 196 5.93 1.43 -2.28
N VAL A 197 4.90 0.90 -1.62
CA VAL A 197 4.27 1.59 -0.50
C VAL A 197 5.25 1.63 0.66
N ARG A 198 5.57 2.81 1.18
CA ARG A 198 6.54 3.00 2.27
C ARG A 198 5.83 3.12 3.62
N LYS A 199 6.41 2.51 4.66
CA LYS A 199 6.06 2.70 6.08
C LYS A 199 6.61 4.03 6.63
#